data_AF-Q877L5-F1
#
_entry.id   AF-Q877L5-F1
#
_cell.length_a   1.000
_cell.length_b   1.000
_cell.length_c   1.000
_cell.angle_alpha   90.00
_cell.angle_beta   90.00
_cell.angle_gamma   90.00
#
_symmetry.space_group_name_H-M   'P 1'
#
loop_
_entity.id
_entity.type
_entity.pdbx_description
1 polymer ?
#
loop_
_entity_poly.entity_id
_entity_poly.type
_entity_poly.pdbx_seq_one_letter_code
_entity_poly.pdbx_strand_id
1 'polypeptide(L)'
;MTFSPYQLELLGDFYRSNFSVSRFAQEKGIARITFWRWVRIFEDSNPEISAYMKKNKSPKSSDESSSITALRLENERLRAELKDAKMRAHAFDTMIDVAEEMFNLPIRKKAGTKQ
;
A
#
# COMPACT_ATOMS: atom_id res chain seq x y z
N MET A 1 25.20 -32.68 3.23
CA MET A 1 24.72 -32.10 4.51
C MET A 1 23.21 -32.32 4.55
N THR A 2 22.66 -32.85 5.63
CA THR A 2 21.22 -33.08 5.77
C THR A 2 20.58 -31.91 6.49
N PHE A 3 19.57 -31.28 5.90
CA PHE A 3 18.80 -30.23 6.56
C PHE A 3 17.88 -30.83 7.62
N SER A 4 17.74 -30.16 8.76
CA SER A 4 16.71 -30.52 9.74
C SER A 4 15.31 -30.13 9.23
N PRO A 5 14.23 -30.76 9.75
CA PRO A 5 12.86 -30.39 9.37
C PRO A 5 12.58 -28.89 9.54
N TYR A 6 13.08 -28.30 10.62
CA TYR A 6 12.96 -26.86 10.89
C TYR A 6 13.68 -26.00 9.84
N GLN A 7 14.88 -26.41 9.38
CA GLN A 7 15.59 -25.69 8.33
C GLN A 7 14.86 -25.72 7.00
N LEU A 8 14.22 -26.85 6.66
CA LEU A 8 13.42 -26.99 5.44
C LEU A 8 12.15 -26.12 5.51
N GLU A 9 11.50 -26.05 6.66
CA GLU A 9 10.37 -25.16 6.89
C GLU A 9 10.76 -23.70 6.67
N LEU A 10 11.87 -23.25 7.26
CA LEU A 10 12.39 -21.90 7.07
C LEU A 10 12.76 -21.58 5.62
N LEU A 11 13.34 -22.54 4.88
CA LEU A 11 13.63 -22.38 3.47
C LEU A 11 12.34 -22.25 2.64
N GLY A 12 11.34 -23.07 2.93
CA GLY A 12 10.02 -22.99 2.30
C GLY A 12 9.33 -21.66 2.56
N ASP A 13 9.31 -21.20 3.81
CA ASP A 13 8.83 -19.88 4.22
C ASP A 13 9.58 -18.76 3.48
N PHE A 14 10.90 -18.86 3.37
CA PHE A 14 11.71 -17.87 2.68
C PHE A 14 11.35 -17.73 1.20
N TYR A 15 11.18 -18.83 0.47
CA TYR A 15 10.79 -18.78 -0.94
C TYR A 15 9.33 -18.37 -1.16
N ARG A 16 8.44 -18.61 -0.19
CA ARG A 16 7.06 -18.07 -0.23
C ARG A 16 7.04 -16.58 0.10
N SER A 17 7.91 -16.13 1.01
CA SER A 17 8.07 -14.73 1.36
C SER A 17 8.69 -13.94 0.21
N ASN A 18 8.44 -12.63 0.18
CA ASN A 18 9.16 -11.73 -0.71
C ASN A 18 10.34 -11.02 -0.01
N PHE A 19 10.88 -11.61 1.05
CA PHE A 19 11.97 -11.01 1.81
C PHE A 19 13.34 -11.28 1.18
N SER A 20 14.26 -10.36 1.44
CA SER A 20 15.69 -10.60 1.25
C SER A 20 16.20 -11.54 2.34
N VAL A 21 17.32 -12.23 2.07
CA VAL A 21 17.96 -13.12 3.05
C VAL A 21 18.23 -12.39 4.38
N SER A 22 18.65 -11.13 4.31
CA SER A 22 18.89 -10.29 5.50
C SER A 22 17.63 -10.05 6.32
N ARG A 23 16.54 -9.64 5.66
CA ARG A 23 15.27 -9.33 6.35
C ARG A 23 14.66 -10.59 6.95
N PHE A 24 14.64 -11.69 6.20
CA PHE A 24 14.10 -12.96 6.67
C PHE A 24 14.90 -13.51 7.85
N ALA A 25 16.24 -13.47 7.77
CA ALA A 25 17.09 -13.94 8.85
C ALA A 25 16.89 -13.10 10.13
N GLN A 26 16.80 -11.76 10.00
CA GLN A 26 16.50 -10.88 11.13
C GLN A 26 15.16 -11.22 11.79
N GLU A 27 14.10 -11.41 11.00
CA GLU A 27 12.75 -11.69 11.50
C GLU A 27 12.68 -13.04 12.22
N LYS A 28 13.40 -14.05 11.73
CA LYS A 28 13.45 -15.38 12.35
C LYS A 28 14.52 -15.50 13.45
N GLY A 29 15.23 -14.41 13.79
CA GLY A 29 16.25 -14.40 14.84
C GLY A 29 17.52 -15.20 14.49
N ILE A 30 17.82 -15.36 13.21
CA ILE A 30 18.96 -16.14 12.71
C ILE A 30 20.03 -15.18 12.19
N ALA A 31 21.31 -15.48 12.46
CA ALA A 31 22.40 -14.73 11.87
C ALA A 31 22.36 -14.80 10.33
N ARG A 32 22.40 -13.64 9.66
CA ARG A 32 22.31 -13.52 8.19
C ARG A 32 23.23 -14.50 7.46
N ILE A 33 24.48 -14.60 7.90
CA ILE A 33 25.50 -15.45 7.26
C ILE A 33 25.14 -16.94 7.37
N THR A 34 24.59 -17.35 8.51
CA THR A 34 24.15 -18.73 8.75
C THR A 34 23.00 -19.10 7.81
N PHE A 35 21.97 -18.25 7.74
CA PHE A 35 20.84 -18.50 6.86
C PHE A 35 21.23 -18.45 5.38
N TRP A 36 22.11 -17.51 4.99
CA TRP A 36 22.64 -17.45 3.62
C TRP A 36 23.37 -18.74 3.21
N ARG A 37 24.17 -19.33 4.11
CA ARG A 37 24.83 -20.62 3.85
C ARG A 37 23.82 -21.74 3.64
N TRP A 38 22.74 -21.79 4.41
CA TRP A 38 21.69 -22.79 4.23
C TRP A 38 21.02 -22.66 2.87
N VAL A 39 20.64 -21.44 2.48
CA VAL A 39 20.07 -21.17 1.15
C VAL A 39 21.02 -21.64 0.05
N ARG A 40 22.30 -21.28 0.12
CA ARG A 40 23.29 -21.68 -0.89
C ARG A 40 23.44 -23.20 -1.00
N ILE A 41 23.61 -23.88 0.14
CA ILE A 41 23.75 -25.35 0.17
C ILE A 41 22.47 -26.02 -0.36
N PHE A 42 21.29 -25.49 -0.03
CA PHE A 42 20.02 -26.01 -0.49
C PHE A 42 19.87 -25.88 -2.00
N GLU A 43 20.20 -24.71 -2.56
CA GLU A 43 20.17 -24.45 -3.99
C GLU A 43 21.16 -25.33 -4.76
N ASP A 44 22.38 -25.46 -4.26
CA ASP A 44 23.42 -26.30 -4.87
C ASP A 44 23.04 -27.80 -4.83
N SER A 45 22.41 -28.24 -3.74
CA SER A 45 22.01 -29.65 -3.56
C SER A 45 20.68 -30.00 -4.24
N ASN A 46 19.82 -29.01 -4.50
CA ASN A 46 18.46 -29.20 -5.03
C ASN A 46 18.14 -28.13 -6.11
N PRO A 47 18.83 -28.16 -7.26
CA PRO A 47 18.70 -27.12 -8.28
C PRO A 47 17.28 -27.04 -8.87
N GLU A 48 16.63 -28.17 -9.12
CA GLU A 48 15.27 -28.20 -9.69
C GLU A 48 14.21 -27.66 -8.72
N ILE A 49 14.27 -28.10 -7.46
CA ILE A 49 13.34 -27.66 -6.40
C ILE A 49 13.51 -26.16 -6.14
N SER A 50 14.76 -25.69 -6.04
CA SER A 50 15.02 -24.27 -5.83
C SER A 50 14.57 -23.41 -7.02
N ALA A 51 14.74 -23.88 -8.26
CA ALA A 51 14.25 -23.19 -9.44
C ALA A 51 12.72 -23.08 -9.44
N TYR A 52 12.02 -24.16 -9.11
CA TYR A 52 10.55 -24.16 -8.95
C TYR A 52 10.11 -23.16 -7.86
N MET A 53 10.74 -23.20 -6.69
CA MET A 53 10.41 -22.31 -5.58
C MET A 53 10.69 -20.84 -5.90
N LYS A 54 11.78 -20.52 -6.61
CA LYS A 54 12.08 -19.15 -7.08
C LYS A 54 11.07 -18.65 -8.10
N LYS A 55 10.60 -19.50 -9.01
CA LYS A 55 9.58 -19.15 -10.00
C LYS A 55 8.22 -18.83 -9.36
N ASN A 56 7.89 -19.55 -8.29
CA ASN A 56 6.65 -19.36 -7.53
C ASN A 56 6.79 -18.39 -6.35
N LYS A 57 7.92 -17.68 -6.25
CA LYS A 57 8.11 -16.65 -5.24
C LYS A 57 7.05 -15.57 -5.46
N SER A 58 6.24 -15.33 -4.44
CA SER A 58 5.15 -14.35 -4.46
C SER A 58 5.63 -13.05 -5.10
N PRO A 59 5.11 -12.66 -6.27
CA PRO A 59 5.50 -11.39 -6.86
C PRO A 59 4.97 -10.27 -5.97
N LYS A 60 5.88 -9.38 -5.57
CA LYS A 60 5.65 -8.01 -5.12
C LYS A 60 5.06 -7.83 -3.72
N SER A 61 5.94 -7.50 -2.78
CA SER A 61 5.62 -6.73 -1.57
C SER A 61 6.41 -5.42 -1.46
N SER A 62 7.41 -5.17 -2.32
CA SER A 62 8.22 -3.94 -2.27
C SER A 62 7.62 -2.80 -3.10
N ASP A 63 7.09 -3.08 -4.29
CA ASP A 63 6.41 -2.08 -5.12
C ASP A 63 5.05 -1.65 -4.53
N GLU A 64 4.36 -2.57 -3.87
CA GLU A 64 3.10 -2.26 -3.18
C GLU A 64 3.32 -1.25 -2.05
N SER A 65 4.38 -1.37 -1.26
CA SER A 65 4.61 -0.42 -0.15
C SER A 65 4.85 1.01 -0.64
N SER A 66 5.59 1.18 -1.75
CA SER A 66 5.86 2.50 -2.34
C SER A 66 4.61 3.07 -3.01
N SER A 67 3.85 2.24 -3.75
CA SER A 67 2.61 2.66 -4.39
C SER A 67 1.51 3.01 -3.36
N ILE A 68 1.38 2.23 -2.29
CA ILE A 68 0.44 2.49 -1.19
C ILE A 68 0.77 3.83 -0.51
N THR A 69 2.05 4.13 -0.32
CA THR A 69 2.47 5.40 0.28
C THR A 69 2.13 6.59 -0.63
N ALA A 70 2.41 6.47 -1.94
CA ALA A 70 2.05 7.49 -2.92
C ALA A 70 0.52 7.69 -3.02
N LEU A 71 -0.26 6.60 -3.02
CA LEU A 71 -1.72 6.65 -3.05
C LEU A 71 -2.30 7.30 -1.79
N ARG A 72 -1.72 7.05 -0.61
CA ARG A 72 -2.14 7.71 0.64
C ARG A 72 -1.90 9.21 0.59
N LEU A 73 -0.73 9.64 0.12
CA LEU A 73 -0.39 11.06 -0.01
C LEU A 73 -1.35 11.78 -0.97
N GLU A 74 -1.66 11.17 -2.12
CA GLU A 74 -2.62 11.75 -3.06
C GLU A 74 -4.04 11.78 -2.47
N ASN A 75 -4.44 10.76 -1.70
CA ASN A 75 -5.75 10.77 -1.05
C ASN A 75 -5.88 11.91 -0.03
N GLU A 76 -4.82 12.18 0.75
CA GLU A 76 -4.81 13.31 1.69
C GLU A 76 -4.89 14.65 0.96
N ARG A 77 -4.12 14.82 -0.13
CA ARG A 77 -4.16 16.02 -0.98
C ARG A 77 -5.57 16.28 -1.53
N LEU A 78 -6.20 15.25 -2.10
CA LEU A 78 -7.55 15.34 -2.66
C LEU A 78 -8.61 15.63 -1.59
N ARG A 79 -8.46 15.07 -0.38
CA ARG A 79 -9.36 15.38 0.75
C ARG A 79 -9.26 16.83 1.19
N ALA A 80 -8.06 17.40 1.20
CA ALA A 80 -7.84 18.81 1.51
C ALA A 80 -8.49 19.72 0.45
N GLU A 81 -8.24 19.47 -0.84
CA GLU A 81 -8.86 20.23 -1.94
C GLU A 81 -10.40 20.16 -1.90
N LEU A 82 -10.94 18.98 -1.62
CA LEU A 82 -12.39 18.78 -1.51
C LEU A 82 -12.98 19.57 -0.33
N LYS A 83 -12.29 19.58 0.82
CA LYS A 83 -12.70 20.38 1.99
C LYS A 83 -12.72 21.87 1.66
N ASP A 84 -11.68 22.39 1.02
CA ASP A 84 -11.59 23.80 0.63
C ASP A 84 -12.65 24.19 -0.40
N ALA A 85 -12.92 23.31 -1.38
CA ALA A 85 -14.00 23.52 -2.35
C ALA A 85 -15.37 23.59 -1.66
N LYS A 86 -15.64 22.68 -0.70
CA LYS A 86 -16.89 22.70 0.08
C LYS A 86 -17.01 23.95 0.94
N MET A 87 -15.95 24.38 1.60
CA MET A 87 -15.95 25.62 2.39
C MET A 87 -16.22 26.85 1.54
N ARG A 88 -15.58 26.94 0.35
CA ARG A 88 -15.85 28.04 -0.59
C ARG A 88 -17.29 28.03 -1.08
N ALA A 89 -17.82 26.86 -1.46
CA ALA A 89 -19.23 26.74 -1.87
C ALA A 89 -20.18 27.19 -0.76
N HIS A 90 -19.96 26.73 0.47
CA HIS A 90 -20.76 27.15 1.63
C HIS A 90 -20.66 28.66 1.87
N ALA A 91 -19.46 29.25 1.79
CA ALA A 91 -19.29 30.70 1.96
C ALA A 91 -20.05 31.49 0.89
N PHE A 92 -20.05 31.02 -0.37
CA PHE A 92 -20.83 31.64 -1.43
C PHE A 92 -22.34 31.51 -1.20
N ASP A 93 -22.83 30.35 -0.77
CA ASP A 93 -24.23 30.18 -0.39
C ASP A 93 -24.61 31.16 0.74
N THR A 94 -23.80 31.26 1.80
CA THR A 94 -24.06 32.19 2.91
C THR A 94 -24.05 33.66 2.46
N MET A 95 -23.14 34.03 1.56
CA MET A 95 -23.12 35.40 1.00
C MET A 95 -24.37 35.72 0.20
N ILE A 96 -24.91 34.73 -0.53
CA ILE A 96 -26.18 34.88 -1.24
C ILE A 96 -27.31 35.10 -0.24
N ASP A 97 -27.40 34.27 0.80
CA ASP A 97 -28.45 34.38 1.83
C ASP A 97 -28.43 35.79 2.48
N VAL A 98 -27.25 36.28 2.88
CA VAL A 98 -27.09 37.63 3.46
C VAL A 98 -27.52 38.73 2.47
N ALA A 99 -27.19 38.60 1.18
CA ALA A 99 -27.57 39.59 0.18
C ALA A 99 -29.09 39.59 -0.08
N GLU A 100 -29.72 38.42 -0.12
CA GLU A 100 -31.18 38.31 -0.26
C GLU A 100 -31.90 38.93 0.94
N GLU A 101 -31.40 38.72 2.17
CA GLU A 101 -31.93 39.34 3.38
C GLU A 101 -31.77 40.87 3.39
N MET A 102 -30.59 41.38 3.02
CA MET A 102 -30.29 42.82 3.07
C MET A 102 -31.01 43.62 1.98
N PHE A 103 -31.12 43.08 0.76
CA PHE A 103 -31.66 43.80 -0.39
C PHE A 103 -33.10 43.40 -0.74
N ASN A 104 -33.64 42.38 -0.08
CA ASN A 104 -35.00 41.87 -0.30
C ASN A 104 -35.28 41.53 -1.78
N LEU A 105 -34.25 41.07 -2.49
CA LEU A 105 -34.27 40.67 -3.90
C LEU A 105 -33.91 39.18 -4.01
N PRO A 106 -34.67 38.36 -4.74
CA PRO A 106 -34.33 36.96 -4.96
C PRO A 106 -33.19 36.85 -5.99
N ILE A 107 -31.99 36.47 -5.53
CA ILE A 107 -30.80 36.29 -6.37
C ILE A 107 -30.71 34.83 -6.84
N ARG A 108 -31.09 33.89 -5.97
CA ARG A 108 -31.10 32.46 -6.29
C ARG A 108 -32.25 32.14 -7.26
N LYS A 109 -31.98 31.40 -8.32
CA LYS A 109 -33.06 30.82 -9.15
C LYS A 109 -33.85 29.83 -8.29
N LYS A 110 -35.16 30.05 -8.15
CA LYS A 110 -36.07 29.08 -7.56
C LYS A 110 -36.05 27.81 -8.41
N ALA A 111 -35.66 26.68 -7.81
CA ALA A 111 -35.72 25.37 -8.45
C ALA A 111 -37.19 24.97 -8.61
N GLY A 112 -37.84 25.44 -9.68
CA GLY A 112 -39.27 25.24 -9.89
C GLY A 112 -39.86 26.12 -10.97
N THR A 113 -39.42 25.96 -12.22
CA THR A 113 -40.32 26.16 -13.35
C THR A 113 -40.48 24.80 -14.01
N LYS A 114 -41.61 24.14 -13.73
CA LYS A 114 -42.05 22.93 -14.44
C LYS A 114 -42.12 23.23 -15.94
N GLN A 115 -41.52 22.38 -16.76
CA GLN A 115 -42.00 22.10 -18.12
C GLN A 115 -42.21 20.59 -18.21
#